data_AF-A0ABD0R6C4-F1
#
_entry.id   AF-A0ABD0R6C4-F1
#
_cell.length_a   1.000
_cell.length_b   1.000
_cell.length_c   1.000
_cell.angle_alpha   90.00
_cell.angle_beta   90.00
_cell.angle_gamma   90.00
#
_symmetry.space_group_name_H-M   'P 1'
#
loop_
_entity.id
_entity.type
_entity.pdbx_description
1 polymer ?
#
loop_
_entity_poly.entity_id
_entity_poly.type
_entity_poly.pdbx_seq_one_letter_code
_entity_poly.pdbx_strand_id
1 'polypeptide(L)'
;SDIPEKFESSMFPQDKVVPVGSNMSFCCIVKEKQEFKNIVATRLSRRTYAITVTNQPPSGNTGTNVFCSSQTTTVLTGAVVF
;
A
#
# COMPACT_ATOMS: atom_id res chain seq x y z
N SER A 1 10.22 3.28 22.11
CA SER A 1 10.48 3.18 20.66
C SER A 1 9.39 2.31 20.08
N ASP A 2 8.43 2.91 19.38
CA ASP A 2 7.06 2.38 19.31
C ASP A 2 6.67 1.88 17.91
N ILE A 3 7.60 1.17 17.25
CA ILE A 3 7.30 0.43 16.03
C ILE A 3 8.18 -0.83 16.09
N PRO A 4 7.61 -2.05 16.13
CA PRO A 4 8.41 -3.27 16.05
C PRO A 4 9.21 -3.21 14.74
N GLU A 5 10.45 -3.68 14.76
CA GLU A 5 11.28 -3.86 13.56
C GLU A 5 10.58 -4.85 12.62
N LYS A 6 9.60 -4.38 11.86
CA LYS A 6 9.08 -5.12 10.71
C LYS A 6 10.17 -5.03 9.66
N PHE A 7 10.97 -6.09 9.60
CA PHE A 7 11.98 -6.30 8.55
C PHE A 7 11.35 -6.41 7.16
N GLU A 8 10.04 -6.62 7.08
CA GLU A 8 9.33 -6.82 5.82
C GLU A 8 8.37 -5.67 5.51
N SER A 9 8.21 -5.40 4.23
CA SER A 9 7.24 -4.42 3.74
C SER A 9 5.81 -4.86 4.04
N SER A 10 4.97 -3.93 4.46
CA SER A 10 3.57 -4.22 4.80
C SER A 10 2.64 -3.10 4.34
N MET A 11 1.39 -3.48 4.10
CA MET A 11 0.35 -2.57 3.62
C MET A 11 -0.82 -2.56 4.58
N PHE A 12 -1.48 -1.41 4.73
CA PHE A 12 -2.68 -1.28 5.53
C PHE A 12 -3.71 -0.38 4.82
N PRO A 13 -5.01 -0.67 4.86
CA PRO A 13 -5.60 -1.91 5.35
C PRO A 13 -5.28 -3.09 4.41
N GLN A 14 -5.07 -4.29 4.97
CA GLN A 14 -5.13 -5.54 4.23
C GLN A 14 -6.55 -6.09 4.30
N ASP A 15 -7.08 -6.53 3.16
CA ASP A 15 -8.33 -7.30 3.05
C ASP A 15 -9.55 -6.62 3.69
N LYS A 16 -9.72 -5.31 3.43
CA LYS A 16 -10.94 -4.60 3.82
C LYS A 16 -11.99 -4.67 2.72
N VAL A 17 -13.21 -5.01 3.12
CA VAL A 17 -14.42 -4.78 2.33
C VAL A 17 -14.72 -3.28 2.37
N VAL A 18 -14.82 -2.65 1.21
CA VAL A 18 -15.22 -1.25 1.06
C VAL A 18 -16.23 -1.11 -0.07
N PRO A 19 -17.12 -0.11 -0.01
CA PRO A 19 -18.04 0.12 -1.12
C PRO A 19 -17.24 0.44 -2.40
N VAL A 20 -17.51 -0.32 -3.47
CA VAL A 20 -16.94 -0.08 -4.80
C VAL A 20 -17.11 1.37 -5.21
N GLY A 21 -16.04 1.98 -5.74
CA GLY A 21 -16.04 3.38 -6.15
C GLY A 21 -15.76 4.38 -5.01
N SER A 22 -15.51 3.91 -3.79
CA SER A 22 -15.07 4.77 -2.70
C SER A 22 -13.62 5.23 -2.87
N ASN A 23 -13.29 6.36 -2.27
CA ASN A 23 -11.91 6.82 -2.13
C ASN A 23 -11.25 6.06 -0.97
N MET A 24 -10.23 5.26 -1.28
CA MET A 24 -9.47 4.51 -0.29
C MET A 24 -8.08 5.09 -0.11
N SER A 25 -7.60 5.09 1.13
CA SER A 25 -6.20 5.40 1.42
C SER A 25 -5.51 4.18 1.99
N PHE A 26 -4.33 3.89 1.47
CA PHE A 26 -3.48 2.78 1.85
C PHE A 26 -2.15 3.26 2.37
N CYS A 27 -1.70 2.70 3.49
CA CYS A 27 -0.39 2.92 4.06
C CYS A 27 0.56 1.80 3.62
N CYS A 28 1.57 2.16 2.83
CA CYS A 28 2.70 1.32 2.48
C CYS A 28 3.85 1.58 3.46
N ILE A 29 4.26 0.54 4.18
CA ILE A 29 5.45 0.55 5.03
C ILE A 29 6.54 -0.22 4.29
N VAL A 30 7.63 0.45 3.95
CA VAL A 30 8.78 -0.15 3.24
C VAL A 30 9.89 -0.55 4.21
N LYS A 31 10.72 -1.51 3.79
CA LYS A 31 11.91 -1.94 4.54
C LYS A 31 12.91 -0.80 4.70
N GLU A 32 13.77 -0.90 5.71
CA GLU A 32 15.00 -0.12 5.83
C GLU A 32 15.73 -0.02 4.48
N LYS A 33 16.19 1.17 4.11
CA LYS A 33 16.99 1.44 2.89
C LYS A 33 16.26 1.18 1.56
N GLN A 34 14.94 0.99 1.58
CA GLN A 34 14.12 1.02 0.37
C GLN A 34 13.36 2.35 0.27
N GLU A 35 13.26 2.87 -0.94
CA GLU A 35 12.48 4.05 -1.24
C GLU A 35 11.27 3.70 -2.11
N PHE A 36 10.15 4.33 -1.78
CA PHE A 36 8.90 4.16 -2.52
C PHE A 36 8.90 5.08 -3.74
N LYS A 37 8.54 4.54 -4.92
CA LYS A 37 8.46 5.33 -6.16
C LYS A 37 7.04 5.35 -6.67
N ASN A 38 6.23 6.21 -6.08
CA ASN A 38 4.93 6.51 -6.63
C ASN A 38 4.68 8.01 -6.52
N ILE A 39 4.36 8.62 -7.65
CA ILE A 39 4.20 10.08 -7.80
C ILE A 39 2.99 10.58 -7.01
N VAL A 40 2.04 9.69 -6.69
CA VAL A 40 0.79 9.99 -5.98
C VAL A 40 0.86 9.64 -4.48
N ALA A 41 2.02 9.19 -3.99
CA ALA A 41 2.17 8.79 -2.59
C ALA A 41 2.64 9.96 -1.71
N THR A 42 1.90 10.22 -0.63
CA THR A 42 2.29 11.15 0.42
C THR A 42 3.23 10.46 1.41
N ARG A 43 4.46 10.92 1.52
CA ARG A 43 5.41 10.41 2.51
C ARG A 43 4.99 10.88 3.91
N LEU A 44 4.60 9.94 4.77
CA LEU A 44 4.23 10.21 6.17
C LEU A 44 5.43 10.08 7.13
N SER A 45 6.39 9.22 6.78
CA SER A 45 7.60 8.99 7.58
C SER A 45 8.76 8.55 6.69
N ARG A 46 9.93 8.26 7.28
CA ARG A 46 11.08 7.75 6.54
C ARG A 46 10.75 6.47 5.75
N ARG A 47 9.86 5.64 6.28
CA ARG A 47 9.45 4.33 5.73
C ARG A 47 7.95 4.19 5.44
N THR A 48 7.16 5.20 5.76
CA THR A 48 5.70 5.11 5.65
C THR A 48 5.21 6.07 4.58
N TYR A 49 4.42 5.54 3.66
CA TYR A 49 3.86 6.27 2.52
C TYR A 49 2.36 6.00 2.47
N ALA A 50 1.56 7.05 2.32
CA ALA A 50 0.13 6.94 2.10
C ALA A 50 -0.18 7.13 0.62
N ILE A 51 -0.98 6.25 0.05
CA ILE A 51 -1.48 6.32 -1.32
C ILE A 51 -2.98 6.42 -1.25
N THR A 52 -3.56 7.41 -1.91
CA THR A 52 -5.00 7.52 -2.04
C THR A 52 -5.39 7.09 -3.45
N VAL A 53 -6.26 6.09 -3.54
CA VAL A 53 -6.85 5.64 -4.79
C VAL A 53 -8.31 6.08 -4.81
N THR A 54 -8.64 6.94 -5.75
CA THR A 54 -10.00 7.42 -5.96
C THR A 54 -10.75 6.49 -6.90
N ASN A 55 -12.04 6.27 -6.64
CA ASN A 55 -12.88 5.37 -7.44
C ASN A 55 -12.27 3.96 -7.56
N GLN A 56 -11.91 3.36 -6.42
CA GLN A 56 -11.25 2.06 -6.39
C GLN A 56 -12.19 0.97 -6.95
N PRO A 57 -11.80 0.27 -8.04
CA PRO A 57 -12.58 -0.84 -8.57
C PRO A 57 -12.45 -2.07 -7.66
N PRO A 58 -13.45 -2.96 -7.64
CA PRO A 58 -13.36 -4.21 -6.91
C PRO A 58 -12.21 -5.05 -7.46
N SER A 59 -11.52 -5.75 -6.56
CA SER A 59 -10.61 -6.82 -6.94
C SER A 59 -11.30 -7.80 -7.86
N GLY A 60 -10.65 -8.13 -8.97
CA GLY A 60 -11.15 -9.19 -9.86
C GLY A 60 -11.19 -10.53 -9.12
N ASN A 61 -11.84 -11.53 -9.73
CA ASN A 61 -11.99 -12.88 -9.17
C ASN A 61 -10.64 -13.54 -8.76
N THR A 62 -9.52 -13.03 -9.27
CA THR A 62 -8.17 -13.41 -8.90
C THR A 62 -7.31 -12.18 -8.62
N GLY A 63 -7.18 -11.79 -7.34
CA GLY A 63 -5.97 -11.12 -6.87
C GLY A 63 -6.07 -9.70 -6.32
N THR A 64 -4.92 -9.28 -5.82
CA THR A 64 -4.56 -7.96 -5.31
C THR A 64 -4.77 -6.88 -6.38
N ASN A 65 -5.57 -5.85 -6.08
CA ASN A 65 -5.74 -4.71 -6.99
C ASN A 65 -4.89 -3.50 -6.61
N VAL A 66 -4.31 -3.50 -5.41
CA VAL A 66 -3.49 -2.37 -4.95
C VAL A 66 -2.14 -2.90 -4.51
N PHE A 67 -1.09 -2.37 -5.14
CA PHE A 67 0.29 -2.78 -4.90
C PHE A 67 1.10 -1.61 -4.36
N CYS A 68 1.91 -1.88 -3.35
CA CYS A 68 3.02 -1.03 -2.98
C CYS A 68 4.26 -1.54 -3.74
N SER A 69 4.86 -0.73 -4.62
CA SER A 69 6.09 -1.05 -5.33
C SER A 69 7.27 -0.16 -4.91
N SER A 70 8.47 -0.74 -4.89
CA SER A 70 9.70 0.03 -4.66
C SER A 70 10.17 0.76 -5.93
N GLN A 71 11.20 1.61 -5.81
CA GLN A 71 11.89 2.21 -6.96
C GLN A 71 12.34 1.22 -8.05
N THR A 72 12.61 -0.04 -7.69
CA THR A 72 13.04 -1.07 -8.64
C THR A 72 11.86 -1.85 -9.23
N THR A 73 10.62 -1.38 -9.07
CA THR A 73 9.40 -2.03 -9.56
C THR A 73 9.13 -3.39 -8.93
N THR A 74 9.83 -3.72 -7.84
CA THR A 74 9.53 -4.91 -7.05
C THR A 74 8.26 -4.68 -6.25
N VAL A 75 7.30 -5.59 -6.38
CA VAL A 75 6.09 -5.62 -5.56
C VAL A 75 6.52 -5.93 -4.13
N LEU A 76 6.31 -4.96 -3.24
CA LEU A 76 6.67 -5.07 -1.83
C LEU A 76 5.56 -5.73 -1.02
N THR A 77 4.31 -5.44 -1.37
CA THR A 77 3.11 -5.92 -0.70
C THR A 77 1.88 -5.47 -1.49
N GLY A 78 0.72 -6.01 -1.17
CA GLY A 78 -0.53 -5.57 -1.74
C GLY A 78 -1.75 -5.92 -0.90
N ALA A 79 -2.88 -5.34 -1.28
CA ALA A 79 -4.18 -5.54 -0.65
C ALA A 79 -5.25 -5.94 -1.67
N VAL A 80 -6.19 -6.79 -1.23
CA VAL A 80 -7.43 -7.11 -1.94
C VAL A 80 -8.51 -6.17 -1.45
N VAL A 81 -9.33 -5.68 -2.38
CA VAL A 81 -10.43 -4.76 -2.10
C VAL A 81 -11.73 -5.39 -2.60
N PHE A 82 -12.69 -5.64 -1.70
CA PHE A 82 -14.01 -6.18 -2.04
C PHE A 82 -15.06 -5.09 -1.95
#